data_AF-A0A920NQU0-F1
#
_entry.id   AF-A0A920NQU0-F1
#
_cell.length_a   1.000
_cell.length_b   1.000
_cell.length_c   1.000
_cell.angle_alpha   90.00
_cell.angle_beta   90.00
_cell.angle_gamma   90.00
#
_symmetry.space_group_name_H-M   'P 1'
#
loop_
_entity.id
_entity.type
_entity.pdbx_description
1 polymer ?
#
loop_
_entity_poly.entity_id
_entity_poly.type
_entity_poly.pdbx_seq_one_letter_code
_entity_poly.pdbx_strand_id
1 'polypeptide(L)' 'MANIRSNSVKKVLDKLQYTAKNKEKYAQFYEQYGRLIKEGVYQDFEHKDSLTDLLRYNSTKDEGLVSLREYGIE' A
#
# COMPACT_ATOMS: atom_id res chain seq x y z
N MET A 1 2.59 -7.39 25.53
CA MET A 1 2.80 -8.09 24.24
C MET A 1 2.09 -7.42 23.06
N ALA A 2 0.86 -6.90 23.22
CA ALA A 2 0.11 -6.24 22.14
C ALA A 2 0.78 -4.95 21.56
N ASN A 3 1.40 -4.13 22.42
CA ASN A 3 2.00 -2.85 21.99
C ASN A 3 3.25 -3.00 21.09
N ILE A 4 4.02 -4.09 21.24
CA ILE A 4 5.21 -4.31 20.40
C ILE A 4 4.78 -4.67 18.97
N ARG A 5 3.70 -5.47 18.84
CA ARG A 5 3.16 -5.86 17.54
C ARG A 5 2.65 -4.65 16.76
N SER A 6 1.76 -3.85 17.34
CA SER A 6 1.19 -2.66 16.66
C SER A 6 2.29 -1.66 16.24
N ASN A 7 3.28 -1.43 17.10
CA ASN A 7 4.38 -0.52 16.78
C ASN A 7 5.30 -1.06 15.65
N SER A 8 5.54 -2.37 15.62
CA SER A 8 6.25 -3.00 14.50
C SER A 8 5.47 -2.91 13.18
N VAL A 9 4.15 -3.14 13.21
CA VAL A 9 3.28 -3.00 12.03
C VAL A 9 3.33 -1.57 11.50
N LYS A 10 3.19 -0.56 12.37
CA LYS A 10 3.35 0.86 11.98
C LYS A 10 4.68 1.13 11.29
N LYS A 11 5.80 0.68 11.85
CA LYS A 11 7.13 0.89 11.23
C LYS A 11 7.25 0.25 9.85
N VAL A 12 6.65 -0.94 9.66
CA VAL A 12 6.64 -1.61 8.36
C VAL A 12 5.79 -0.82 7.37
N LEU A 13 4.60 -0.37 7.75
CA LEU A 13 3.73 0.46 6.91
C LEU A 13 4.41 1.76 6.50
N ASP A 14 5.08 2.44 7.43
CA ASP A 14 5.85 3.66 7.16
C ASP A 14 6.96 3.41 6.12
N LYS A 15 7.66 2.27 6.24
CA LYS A 15 8.70 1.86 5.28
C LYS A 15 8.13 1.53 3.91
N LEU A 16 6.95 0.91 3.87
CA LEU A 16 6.24 0.63 2.63
C LEU A 16 5.80 1.92 1.95
N GLN A 17 5.28 2.90 2.71
CA GLN A 17 4.94 4.22 2.19
C GLN A 17 6.17 4.97 1.65
N TYR A 18 7.30 4.87 2.33
CA TYR A 18 8.57 5.42 1.83
C TYR A 18 8.99 4.76 0.51
N THR A 19 8.87 3.43 0.43
CA THR A 19 9.23 2.66 -0.78
C THR A 19 8.25 2.97 -1.91
N ALA A 20 6.99 3.24 -1.60
CA ALA A 20 5.94 3.62 -2.55
C ALA A 20 6.21 4.94 -3.28
N LYS A 21 7.12 5.79 -2.76
CA LYS A 21 7.61 6.98 -3.48
C LYS A 21 8.44 6.62 -4.72
N ASN A 22 9.02 5.42 -4.76
CA ASN A 22 9.80 4.93 -5.89
C ASN A 22 8.94 3.96 -6.71
N LYS A 23 8.31 4.47 -7.78
CA LYS A 23 7.31 3.73 -8.58
C LYS A 23 7.83 2.39 -9.10
N GLU A 24 9.08 2.34 -9.58
CA GLU A 24 9.67 1.14 -10.17
C GLU A 24 9.93 0.03 -9.13
N LYS A 25 10.58 0.39 -8.02
CA LYS A 25 10.82 -0.54 -6.92
C LYS A 25 9.52 -1.01 -6.25
N TYR A 26 8.56 -0.09 -6.15
CA TYR A 26 7.26 -0.41 -5.58
C TYR A 26 6.43 -1.31 -6.50
N ALA A 27 6.52 -1.14 -7.83
CA ALA A 27 5.84 -2.02 -8.78
C ALA A 27 6.30 -3.48 -8.63
N GLN A 28 7.62 -3.72 -8.55
CA GLN A 28 8.17 -5.07 -8.29
C GLN A 28 7.68 -5.64 -6.96
N PHE A 29 7.63 -4.83 -5.91
CA PHE A 29 7.09 -5.25 -4.62
C PHE A 29 5.58 -5.56 -4.69
N TYR A 30 4.81 -4.71 -5.37
CA TYR A 30 3.36 -4.83 -5.47
C TYR A 30 2.94 -6.02 -6.33
N GLU A 31 3.74 -6.40 -7.32
CA GLU A 31 3.51 -7.61 -8.10
C GLU A 31 3.54 -8.87 -7.23
N GLN A 32 4.48 -8.93 -6.28
CA GLN A 32 4.67 -10.10 -5.41
C GLN A 32 3.77 -10.06 -4.15
N TYR A 33 3.58 -8.87 -3.56
CA TYR A 33 2.91 -8.70 -2.26
C TYR A 33 1.57 -7.93 -2.34
N GLY A 34 1.13 -7.51 -3.51
CA GLY A 34 -0.10 -6.72 -3.68
C GLY A 34 -1.36 -7.47 -3.22
N ARG A 35 -1.40 -8.80 -3.36
CA ARG A 35 -2.49 -9.64 -2.83
C ARG A 35 -2.57 -9.57 -1.30
N LEU A 36 -1.41 -9.67 -0.62
CA LEU A 36 -1.33 -9.60 0.83
C LEU A 36 -1.76 -8.22 1.37
N ILE A 37 -1.39 -7.14 0.66
CA ILE A 37 -1.87 -5.79 1.01
C ILE A 37 -3.38 -5.71 0.90
N LYS A 38 -3.97 -6.26 -0.18
CA LYS A 38 -5.43 -6.30 -0.36
C LYS A 38 -6.11 -7.04 0.78
N GLU A 39 -5.61 -8.22 1.18
CA GLU A 39 -6.15 -8.96 2.32
C GLU A 39 -6.00 -8.20 3.64
N GLY A 40 -4.86 -7.54 3.86
CA GLY A 40 -4.61 -6.71 5.03
C GLY A 40 -5.63 -5.59 5.21
N VAL A 41 -6.10 -4.96 4.12
CA VAL A 41 -7.13 -3.90 4.17
C VAL A 41 -8.47 -4.41 4.74
N TYR A 42 -8.80 -5.69 4.53
CA TYR A 42 -10.02 -6.30 5.07
C TYR A 42 -9.88 -6.82 6.49
N GLN A 43 -8.67 -7.20 6.91
CA GLN A 43 -8.41 -7.80 8.22
C GLN A 43 -7.98 -6.76 9.27
N ASP A 44 -7.23 -5.73 8.87
CA ASP A 44 -6.66 -4.72 9.77
C ASP A 44 -7.39 -3.38 9.60
N PHE A 45 -8.47 -3.21 10.37
CA PHE A 45 -9.27 -1.98 10.36
C PHE A 45 -8.54 -0.78 10.97
N GLU A 46 -7.59 -1.02 11.89
CA GLU A 46 -6.82 0.03 12.56
C GLU A 46 -5.85 0.72 11.59
N HIS A 47 -5.24 -0.03 10.67
CA HIS A 47 -4.30 0.47 9.68
C HIS A 47 -4.88 0.54 8.26
N LYS A 48 -6.21 0.38 8.14
CA LYS A 48 -6.92 0.33 6.87
C LYS A 48 -6.59 1.52 5.96
N ASP A 49 -6.53 2.73 6.52
CA ASP A 49 -6.27 3.95 5.75
C ASP A 49 -4.86 3.94 5.12
N SER A 50 -3.84 3.63 5.92
CA SER A 50 -2.46 3.51 5.44
C SER A 50 -2.27 2.37 4.44
N LEU A 51 -2.96 1.24 4.63
CA LEU A 51 -2.95 0.13 3.69
C LEU A 51 -3.68 0.45 2.38
N THR A 52 -4.79 1.18 2.46
CA THR A 52 -5.55 1.64 1.28
C THR A 52 -4.69 2.56 0.41
N ASP A 53 -3.89 3.41 1.03
CA ASP A 53 -2.96 4.31 0.35
C ASP A 53 -1.87 3.60 -0.47
N LEU A 54 -1.48 2.42 0.00
CA LEU A 54 -0.50 1.55 -0.62
C LEU A 54 -1.08 0.74 -1.79
N LEU A 55 -2.42 0.72 -1.96
CA LEU A 55 -3.02 0.01 -3.08
C LEU A 55 -2.64 0.66 -4.41
N ARG A 56 -2.42 -0.21 -5.40
CA ARG A 56 -2.14 0.18 -6.77
C ARG A 56 -3.07 -0.58 -7.70
N TYR A 57 -3.55 0.13 -8.71
CA TYR A 57 -4.55 -0.35 -9.66
C TYR A 57 -4.08 -0.04 -11.07
N ASN A 58 -4.46 -0.89 -12.01
CA ASN A 58 -4.27 -0.57 -13.43
C ASN A 58 -5.25 0.54 -13.80
N SER A 59 -4.72 1.68 -14.25
CA SER A 59 -5.54 2.75 -14.79
C SER A 59 -5.87 2.46 -16.25
N THR A 60 -7.06 2.87 -16.70
CA THR A 60 -7.40 2.90 -18.13
C THR A 60 -6.84 4.14 -18.82
N LYS A 61 -6.45 5.17 -18.05
CA LYS A 61 -5.96 6.46 -18.55
C LYS A 61 -4.43 6.59 -18.54
N ASP A 62 -3.75 5.81 -17.71
CA ASP A 62 -2.31 5.91 -17.47
C ASP A 62 -1.70 4.50 -17.65
N GLU A 63 -0.60 4.39 -18.40
CA GLU A 63 0.11 3.12 -18.57
C GLU A 63 0.85 2.77 -17.27
N GLY A 64 0.19 2.01 -16.40
CA GLY A 64 0.81 1.40 -15.24
C GLY A 64 -0.07 1.30 -14.00
N LEU A 65 0.58 0.94 -12.89
CA LEU A 65 -0.01 0.79 -11.58
C LEU A 65 -0.08 2.16 -10.87
N VAL A 66 -1.26 2.78 -10.89
CA VAL A 66 -1.53 4.06 -10.21
C VAL A 66 -2.15 3.87 -8.84
N SER A 67 -1.95 4.83 -7.95
CA SER A 67 -2.62 4.87 -6.64
C SER A 67 -4.03 5.43 -6.74
N LEU A 68 -4.90 5.12 -5.77
CA LEU A 68 -6.25 5.70 -5.70
C LEU A 68 -6.22 7.23 -5.59
N ARG A 69 -5.23 7.79 -4.88
CA ARG A 69 -5.04 9.24 -4.81
C ARG A 69 -4.67 9.83 -6.16
N GLU A 70 -3.78 9.19 -6.92
CA GLU A 70 -3.41 9.68 -8.24
C GLU A 70 -4.58 9.56 -9.24
N TYR A 71 -5.47 8.58 -9.08
CA TYR A 71 -6.66 8.44 -9.93
C TYR A 71 -7.75 9.51 -9.64
N GLY A 72 -7.91 9.92 -8.38
CA GLY A 72 -8.96 10.87 -7.96
C GLY A 72 -8.61 12.36 -8.11
N ILE A 73 -7.40 12.68 -8.58
CA ILE A 73 -6.98 14.05 -8.90
C ILE A 73 -7.11 14.24 -10.42
N GLU A 74 -8.33 14.10 -10.91
CA GLU A 74 -8.82 14.57 -12.22
C GLU A 74 -10.32 14.88 -12.11
#